data_AF-A0A0F6MRC0-F1
#
_entry.id   AF-A0A0F6MRC0-F1
#
_cell.length_a   1.000
_cell.length_b   1.000
_cell.length_c   1.000
_cell.angle_alpha   90.00
_cell.angle_beta   90.00
_cell.angle_gamma   90.00
#
_symmetry.space_group_name_H-M   'P 1'
#
loop_
_entity.id
_entity.type
_entity.pdbx_description
1 polymer ?
#
loop_
_entity_poly.entity_id
_entity_poly.type
_entity_poly.pdbx_seq_one_letter_code
_entity_poly.pdbx_strand_id
1 'polypeptide(L)'
;MAISVVDQGKKLLSKKKYNDVISVLEPHVVEYRDSFAFHFYLGLASFHVGDIQGAMDYFLRARQIKPTDSDLLSTYAAMALRRSLTTEAVEYYLQALEHNPNCKLAKKGLNIIRKNNSPEKLGNFVQSGKIKTLFPRPGHEEKKGRSIAVALVLGISIISFIFIVPYITKTRQFSGNERANLEEFKLDSNERKYAVDMEGSYIYVLTQSQILKAYSDAQTYFNAHRDNAAQVEINRLLSSNASFSIKQKSRLLMDYFEEPGFDNIQDIYSYAQVKQEPLLYLDCWVVWKGMPANIQTGTYSTAFNLLVGYDTKQILEGVVPVFCDFVSKIDPDRPVNVLGQIIIKDGTVCLKGKGIHQTQKPAEND
;
A
#
# COMPACT_ATOMS: atom_id res chain seq x y z
N MET A 1 27.65 -0.52 -8.12
CA MET A 1 28.59 -1.53 -8.69
C MET A 1 29.39 -0.85 -9.79
N ALA A 2 30.72 -0.96 -9.77
CA ALA A 2 31.54 -0.47 -10.87
C ALA A 2 31.15 -1.20 -12.16
N ILE A 3 31.02 -0.49 -13.27
CA ILE A 3 30.69 -1.08 -14.58
C ILE A 3 31.91 -1.88 -15.03
N SER A 4 31.74 -3.19 -15.24
CA SER A 4 32.80 -4.08 -15.76
C SER A 4 33.43 -3.49 -17.02
N VAL A 5 34.74 -3.65 -17.19
CA VAL A 5 35.49 -3.15 -18.36
C VAL A 5 34.86 -3.68 -19.67
N VAL A 6 34.36 -4.92 -19.67
CA VAL A 6 33.62 -5.53 -20.79
C VAL A 6 32.32 -4.79 -21.10
N ASP A 7 31.56 -4.37 -20.08
CA ASP A 7 30.32 -3.60 -20.26
C ASP A 7 30.59 -2.18 -20.77
N GLN A 8 31.70 -1.57 -20.35
CA GLN A 8 32.15 -0.29 -20.91
C GLN A 8 32.49 -0.45 -22.39
N GLY A 9 33.24 -1.49 -22.76
CA GLY A 9 33.53 -1.85 -24.16
C GLY A 9 32.24 -2.06 -24.97
N LYS A 10 31.29 -2.83 -24.45
CA LYS A 10 29.96 -3.04 -25.07
C LYS A 10 29.23 -1.71 -25.31
N LYS A 11 29.25 -0.81 -24.33
CA LYS A 11 28.60 0.51 -24.42
C LYS A 11 29.26 1.38 -25.49
N LEU A 12 30.58 1.38 -25.58
CA LEU A 12 31.35 2.12 -26.59
C LEU A 12 31.12 1.56 -27.99
N LEU A 13 31.07 0.23 -28.15
CA LEU A 13 30.68 -0.44 -29.40
C LEU A 13 29.30 -0.01 -29.89
N SER A 14 28.31 0.03 -28.97
CA SER A 14 26.96 0.50 -29.32
C SER A 14 26.91 1.96 -29.80
N LYS A 15 27.92 2.76 -29.41
CA LYS A 15 28.11 4.16 -29.83
C LYS A 15 29.01 4.30 -31.06
N LYS A 16 29.48 3.19 -31.65
CA LYS A 16 30.44 3.14 -32.77
C LYS A 16 31.79 3.82 -32.48
N LYS A 17 32.17 3.92 -31.21
CA LYS A 17 33.43 4.50 -30.75
C LYS A 17 34.51 3.41 -30.71
N TYR A 18 34.92 2.91 -31.88
CA TYR A 18 35.74 1.69 -31.97
C TYR A 18 37.16 1.86 -31.41
N ASN A 19 37.81 3.01 -31.65
CA ASN A 19 39.13 3.31 -31.07
C ASN A 19 39.07 3.36 -29.53
N ASP A 20 37.99 3.94 -28.98
CA ASP A 20 37.77 3.98 -27.52
C ASP A 20 37.59 2.55 -26.95
N VAL A 21 36.97 1.63 -27.70
CA VAL A 21 36.85 0.22 -27.27
C VAL A 21 38.21 -0.43 -27.15
N ILE A 22 39.06 -0.26 -28.16
CA ILE A 22 40.41 -0.85 -28.17
C ILE A 22 41.24 -0.30 -27.01
N SER A 23 41.33 1.03 -26.87
CA SER A 23 42.10 1.66 -25.78
C SER A 23 41.64 1.26 -24.37
N VAL A 24 40.34 1.02 -24.15
CA VAL A 24 39.80 0.61 -22.85
C VAL A 24 40.01 -0.88 -22.59
N LEU A 25 39.80 -1.73 -23.61
CA LEU A 25 39.84 -3.18 -23.43
C LEU A 25 41.27 -3.74 -23.50
N GLU A 26 42.09 -3.29 -24.45
CA GLU A 26 43.41 -3.87 -24.77
C GLU A 26 44.38 -3.99 -23.55
N PRO A 27 44.47 -3.03 -22.63
CA PRO A 27 45.32 -3.17 -21.43
C PRO A 27 44.94 -4.35 -20.51
N HIS A 28 43.70 -4.83 -20.62
CA HIS A 28 43.14 -5.86 -19.72
C HIS A 28 43.08 -7.25 -20.39
N VAL A 29 43.80 -7.46 -21.49
CA VAL A 29 43.79 -8.73 -22.25
C VAL A 29 44.19 -9.94 -21.40
N VAL A 30 45.13 -9.76 -20.47
CA VAL A 30 45.60 -10.84 -19.58
C VAL A 30 44.53 -11.20 -18.54
N GLU A 31 43.87 -10.19 -17.97
CA GLU A 31 42.83 -10.35 -16.94
C GLU A 31 41.58 -11.05 -17.50
N TYR A 32 41.21 -10.74 -18.75
CA TYR A 32 40.02 -11.26 -19.41
C TYR A 32 40.31 -12.34 -20.47
N ARG A 33 41.40 -13.10 -20.32
CA ARG A 33 41.84 -14.14 -21.29
C ARG A 33 40.78 -15.21 -21.62
N ASP A 34 39.91 -15.52 -20.65
CA ASP A 34 38.88 -16.56 -20.79
C ASP A 34 37.48 -15.95 -21.08
N SER A 35 37.43 -14.65 -21.39
CA SER A 35 36.17 -13.93 -21.65
C SER A 35 35.88 -13.85 -23.14
N PHE A 36 34.88 -14.63 -23.57
CA PHE A 36 34.35 -14.59 -24.95
C PHE A 36 33.98 -13.16 -25.36
N ALA A 37 33.17 -12.47 -24.55
CA ALA A 37 32.64 -11.15 -24.89
C ALA A 37 33.77 -10.12 -25.03
N PHE A 38 34.80 -10.20 -24.19
CA PHE A 38 35.95 -9.31 -24.25
C PHE A 38 36.72 -9.46 -25.58
N HIS A 39 37.10 -10.68 -25.95
CA HIS A 39 37.79 -10.94 -27.22
C HIS A 39 36.89 -10.67 -28.43
N PHE A 40 35.61 -11.00 -28.35
CA PHE A 40 34.65 -10.71 -29.41
C PHE A 40 34.47 -9.20 -29.65
N TYR A 41 34.43 -8.39 -28.59
CA TYR A 41 34.29 -6.95 -28.69
C TYR A 41 35.55 -6.27 -29.22
N LEU A 42 36.73 -6.72 -28.80
CA LEU A 42 38.00 -6.30 -29.40
C LEU A 42 38.06 -6.64 -30.89
N GLY A 43 37.71 -7.88 -31.27
CA GLY A 43 37.67 -8.30 -32.66
C GLY A 43 36.73 -7.45 -33.53
N LEU A 44 35.52 -7.16 -33.04
CA LEU A 44 34.58 -6.27 -33.74
C LEU A 44 35.13 -4.85 -33.86
N ALA A 45 35.75 -4.32 -32.81
CA ALA A 45 36.33 -2.97 -32.83
C ALA A 45 37.50 -2.88 -33.81
N SER A 46 38.48 -3.78 -33.73
CA SER A 46 39.63 -3.85 -34.65
C SER A 46 39.17 -3.99 -36.11
N PHE A 47 38.17 -4.84 -36.36
CA PHE A 47 37.61 -5.01 -37.69
C PHE A 47 37.00 -3.71 -38.25
N HIS A 48 36.30 -2.95 -37.40
CA HIS A 48 35.68 -1.70 -37.80
C HIS A 48 36.67 -0.55 -37.98
N VAL A 49 37.81 -0.59 -37.30
CA VAL A 49 38.94 0.35 -37.49
C VAL A 49 39.73 0.02 -38.75
N GLY A 50 39.69 -1.23 -39.22
CA GLY A 50 40.37 -1.69 -40.43
C GLY A 50 41.56 -2.61 -40.17
N ASP A 51 41.87 -2.89 -38.90
CA ASP A 51 42.84 -3.91 -38.50
C ASP A 51 42.21 -5.31 -38.62
N ILE A 52 42.24 -5.84 -39.85
CA ILE A 52 41.64 -7.14 -40.17
C ILE A 52 42.42 -8.30 -39.54
N GLN A 53 43.75 -8.15 -39.42
CA GLN A 53 44.60 -9.20 -38.88
C GLN A 53 44.41 -9.33 -37.37
N GLY A 54 44.50 -8.22 -36.62
CA GLY A 54 44.24 -8.23 -35.19
C GLY A 54 42.81 -8.64 -34.87
N ALA A 55 41.83 -8.23 -35.69
CA ALA A 55 40.46 -8.71 -35.56
C ALA A 55 40.35 -10.24 -35.65
N MET A 56 41.06 -10.86 -36.59
CA MET A 56 41.03 -12.31 -36.75
C MET A 56 41.63 -13.03 -35.55
N ASP A 57 42.74 -12.53 -35.00
CA ASP A 57 43.38 -13.10 -33.81
C ASP A 57 42.42 -13.08 -32.61
N TYR A 58 41.71 -11.97 -32.41
CA TYR A 58 40.70 -11.86 -31.35
C TYR A 58 39.48 -12.74 -31.60
N PHE A 59 39.00 -12.86 -32.85
CA PHE A 59 37.90 -13.78 -33.18
C PHE A 59 38.29 -15.24 -33.00
N LEU A 60 39.53 -15.62 -33.29
CA LEU A 60 40.04 -16.98 -33.06
C LEU A 60 40.03 -17.31 -31.57
N ARG A 61 40.48 -16.39 -30.71
CA ARG A 61 40.38 -16.59 -29.24
C ARG A 61 38.93 -16.68 -28.78
N ALA A 62 38.04 -15.83 -29.30
CA ALA A 62 36.61 -15.93 -29.01
C ALA A 62 36.04 -17.30 -29.44
N ARG A 63 36.46 -17.82 -30.59
CA ARG A 63 36.05 -19.14 -31.10
C ARG A 63 36.52 -20.29 -30.23
N GLN A 64 37.73 -20.20 -29.68
CA GLN A 64 38.25 -21.20 -28.74
C GLN A 64 37.40 -21.29 -27.47
N ILE A 65 36.84 -20.15 -27.02
CA ILE A 65 36.01 -20.09 -25.82
C ILE A 65 34.56 -20.53 -26.12
N LYS A 66 33.96 -20.03 -27.21
CA LYS A 66 32.61 -20.42 -27.66
C LYS A 66 32.60 -20.70 -29.16
N PRO A 67 32.76 -21.97 -29.58
CA PRO A 67 32.86 -22.33 -31.00
C PRO A 67 31.52 -22.24 -31.74
N THR A 68 30.40 -22.36 -31.02
CA THR A 68 29.04 -22.44 -31.57
C THR A 68 28.23 -21.14 -31.38
N ASP A 69 28.88 -20.05 -30.97
CA ASP A 69 28.19 -18.78 -30.77
C ASP A 69 27.65 -18.21 -32.10
N SER A 70 26.34 -17.95 -32.14
CA SER A 70 25.64 -17.57 -33.38
C SER A 70 26.06 -16.20 -33.92
N ASP A 71 26.48 -15.26 -33.06
CA ASP A 71 26.96 -13.95 -33.48
C ASP A 71 28.37 -14.03 -34.05
N LEU A 72 29.22 -14.88 -33.46
CA LEU A 72 30.55 -15.18 -33.99
C LEU A 72 30.48 -15.92 -35.34
N LEU A 73 29.65 -16.96 -35.45
CA LEU A 73 29.43 -17.67 -36.73
C LEU A 73 28.89 -16.73 -37.81
N SER A 74 27.94 -15.84 -37.47
CA SER A 74 27.45 -14.81 -38.40
C SER A 74 28.55 -13.81 -38.80
N THR A 75 29.50 -13.54 -37.91
CA THR A 75 30.66 -12.67 -38.18
C THR A 75 31.61 -13.34 -39.17
N TYR A 76 31.92 -14.63 -38.99
CA TYR A 76 32.69 -15.41 -39.98
C TYR A 76 32.00 -15.46 -41.34
N ALA A 77 30.69 -15.69 -41.38
CA ALA A 77 29.91 -15.65 -42.60
C ALA A 77 30.01 -14.30 -43.33
N ALA A 78 29.89 -13.19 -42.60
CA ALA A 78 30.04 -11.85 -43.17
C ALA A 78 31.46 -11.58 -43.67
N MET A 79 32.49 -12.11 -43.01
CA MET A 79 33.88 -12.02 -43.47
C MET A 79 34.13 -12.86 -44.73
N ALA A 80 33.60 -14.08 -44.80
CA ALA A 80 33.65 -14.94 -45.99
C ALA A 80 32.97 -14.26 -47.19
N LEU A 81 31.81 -13.61 -46.97
CA LEU A 81 31.12 -12.82 -47.98
C LEU A 81 31.97 -11.65 -48.49
N ARG A 82 32.74 -10.99 -47.62
CA ARG A 82 33.66 -9.91 -48.00
C ARG A 82 34.83 -10.41 -48.87
N ARG A 83 35.19 -11.69 -48.74
CA ARG A 83 36.23 -12.38 -49.54
C ARG A 83 35.66 -13.05 -50.80
N SER A 84 34.38 -12.82 -51.12
CA SER A 84 33.66 -13.48 -52.22
C SER A 84 33.49 -15.00 -52.07
N LEU A 85 33.73 -15.54 -50.87
CA LEU A 85 33.55 -16.95 -50.52
C LEU A 85 32.07 -17.19 -50.12
N THR A 86 31.20 -17.19 -51.13
CA THR A 86 29.74 -17.17 -50.91
C THR A 86 29.20 -18.49 -50.37
N THR A 87 29.75 -19.63 -50.80
CA THR A 87 29.36 -20.97 -50.29
C THR A 87 29.66 -21.11 -48.82
N GLU A 88 30.88 -20.79 -48.40
CA GLU A 88 31.32 -20.81 -47.00
C GLU A 88 30.50 -19.82 -46.14
N ALA A 89 30.14 -18.65 -46.70
CA ALA A 89 29.26 -17.71 -46.01
C ALA A 89 27.87 -18.29 -45.73
N VAL A 90 27.30 -19.05 -46.67
CA VAL A 90 25.99 -19.72 -46.49
C VAL A 90 26.09 -20.78 -45.40
N GLU A 91 27.14 -21.62 -45.42
CA GLU A 91 27.36 -22.66 -44.41
C GLU A 91 27.43 -22.08 -43.00
N TYR A 92 28.24 -21.04 -42.78
CA TYR A 92 28.33 -20.40 -41.46
C TYR A 92 27.01 -19.76 -41.00
N TYR A 93 26.23 -19.19 -41.91
CA TYR A 93 24.91 -18.66 -41.54
C TYR A 93 23.91 -19.77 -41.21
N LEU A 94 23.97 -20.92 -41.88
CA LEU A 94 23.14 -22.07 -41.54
C LEU A 94 23.53 -22.65 -40.19
N GLN A 95 24.82 -22.82 -39.91
CA GLN A 95 25.31 -23.23 -38.58
C GLN A 95 24.87 -22.27 -37.47
N ALA A 96 24.92 -20.96 -37.74
CA ALA A 96 24.41 -19.96 -36.79
C ALA A 96 22.91 -20.13 -36.50
N LEU A 97 22.11 -20.59 -37.48
CA LEU A 97 20.68 -20.86 -37.32
C LEU A 97 20.39 -22.22 -36.68
N GLU A 98 21.25 -23.22 -36.88
CA GLU A 98 21.17 -24.51 -36.18
C GLU A 98 21.32 -24.30 -34.68
N HIS A 99 22.31 -23.50 -34.26
CA HIS A 99 22.53 -23.21 -32.84
C HIS A 99 21.56 -22.16 -32.28
N ASN A 100 21.13 -21.19 -33.09
CA ASN A 100 20.14 -20.19 -32.70
C ASN A 100 19.13 -19.96 -33.83
N PRO A 101 17.99 -20.67 -33.82
CA PRO A 101 16.96 -20.55 -34.86
C PRO A 101 16.39 -19.14 -35.05
N ASN A 102 16.58 -18.26 -34.05
CA ASN A 102 16.13 -16.87 -34.06
C ASN A 102 17.25 -15.87 -34.32
N CYS A 103 18.43 -16.31 -34.77
CA CYS A 103 19.54 -15.42 -35.14
C CYS A 103 19.13 -14.49 -36.30
N LYS A 104 18.84 -13.23 -35.97
CA LYS A 104 18.41 -12.21 -36.92
C LYS A 104 19.48 -11.92 -37.98
N LEU A 105 20.76 -11.93 -37.58
CA LEU A 105 21.89 -11.67 -38.48
C LEU A 105 22.01 -12.75 -39.55
N ALA A 106 21.91 -14.02 -39.16
CA ALA A 106 21.98 -15.13 -40.10
C ALA A 106 20.81 -15.13 -41.09
N LYS A 107 19.56 -14.94 -40.62
CA LYS A 107 18.40 -14.78 -41.51
C LYS A 107 18.57 -13.60 -42.46
N LYS A 108 19.15 -12.49 -41.99
CA LYS A 108 19.39 -11.30 -42.81
C LYS A 108 20.50 -11.54 -43.85
N GLY A 109 21.58 -12.22 -43.46
CA GLY A 109 22.69 -12.62 -44.33
C GLY A 109 22.21 -13.49 -45.49
N LEU A 110 21.52 -14.59 -45.19
CA LEU A 110 20.95 -15.47 -46.21
C LEU A 110 19.95 -14.76 -47.13
N ASN A 111 19.12 -13.86 -46.58
CA ASN A 111 18.21 -13.05 -47.39
C ASN A 111 18.94 -12.10 -48.34
N ILE A 112 20.06 -11.51 -47.90
CA ILE A 112 20.88 -10.64 -48.76
C ILE A 112 21.56 -11.47 -49.86
N ILE A 113 22.09 -12.64 -49.54
CA ILE A 113 22.67 -13.56 -50.53
C ILE A 113 21.62 -13.96 -51.57
N ARG A 114 20.43 -14.37 -51.11
CA ARG A 114 19.30 -14.74 -51.98
C ARG A 114 18.85 -13.60 -52.89
N LYS A 115 18.78 -12.36 -52.38
CA LYS A 115 18.37 -11.17 -53.16
C LYS A 115 19.43 -10.75 -54.17
N ASN A 116 20.71 -10.98 -53.88
CA ASN A 116 21.82 -10.66 -54.77
C ASN A 116 22.31 -11.96 -55.44
N ASN A 117 21.45 -12.53 -56.28
CA ASN A 117 21.66 -13.84 -56.90
C ASN A 117 22.76 -13.93 -57.96
N SER A 118 23.56 -12.87 -58.16
CA SER A 118 24.73 -12.88 -59.05
C SER A 118 25.99 -12.39 -58.32
N PRO A 119 27.18 -12.92 -58.68
CA PRO A 119 28.45 -12.48 -58.10
C PRO A 119 28.66 -10.97 -58.21
N GLU A 120 28.25 -10.37 -59.32
CA GLU A 120 28.32 -8.91 -59.56
C GLU A 120 27.45 -8.12 -58.57
N LYS A 121 26.20 -8.54 -58.35
CA LYS A 121 25.29 -7.87 -57.40
C LYS A 121 25.77 -8.00 -55.96
N LEU A 122 26.31 -9.17 -55.60
CA LEU A 122 26.94 -9.38 -54.29
C LEU A 122 28.20 -8.52 -54.14
N GLY A 123 29.06 -8.47 -55.16
CA GLY A 123 30.23 -7.60 -55.20
C GLY A 123 29.85 -6.13 -54.98
N ASN A 124 28.83 -5.64 -55.69
CA ASN A 124 28.30 -4.29 -55.52
C ASN A 124 27.75 -4.04 -54.10
N PHE A 125 27.06 -5.01 -53.51
CA PHE A 125 26.60 -4.91 -52.11
C PHE A 125 27.78 -4.81 -51.13
N VAL A 126 28.83 -5.61 -51.32
CA VAL A 126 30.05 -5.58 -50.50
C VAL A 126 30.75 -4.23 -50.64
N GLN A 127 30.98 -3.78 -51.88
CA GLN A 127 31.65 -2.51 -52.20
C GLN A 127 30.87 -1.29 -51.68
N SER A 128 29.54 -1.36 -51.64
CA SER A 128 28.69 -0.29 -51.08
C SER A 128 28.88 -0.06 -49.57
N GLY A 129 29.67 -0.89 -48.88
CA GLY A 129 29.90 -0.82 -47.44
C GLY A 129 28.72 -1.28 -46.59
N LYS A 130 27.59 -1.64 -47.22
CA LYS A 130 26.38 -2.15 -46.54
C LYS A 130 26.62 -3.50 -45.85
N ILE A 131 27.70 -4.20 -46.19
CA ILE A 131 28.16 -5.41 -45.49
C ILE A 131 28.38 -5.18 -43.98
N LYS A 132 28.70 -3.96 -43.54
CA LYS A 132 28.77 -3.57 -42.11
C LYS A 132 27.47 -3.82 -41.35
N THR A 133 26.34 -4.00 -42.05
CA THR A 133 25.04 -4.30 -41.44
C THR A 133 24.80 -5.79 -41.17
N LEU A 134 25.73 -6.65 -41.58
CA LEU A 134 25.76 -8.09 -41.30
C LEU A 134 26.60 -8.43 -40.07
N PHE A 135 27.29 -7.45 -39.48
CA PHE A 135 28.04 -7.61 -38.24
C PHE A 135 27.15 -7.34 -37.01
N PRO A 136 27.37 -8.07 -35.89
CA PRO A 136 26.62 -7.86 -34.66
C PRO A 136 26.88 -6.48 -34.05
N ARG A 137 25.85 -5.96 -33.37
CA ARG A 137 25.89 -4.68 -32.65
C ARG A 137 25.55 -4.89 -31.19
N PRO A 138 26.52 -5.31 -30.36
CA PRO A 138 26.30 -5.53 -28.94
C PRO A 138 25.66 -4.32 -28.25
N GLY A 139 24.64 -4.56 -27.43
CA GLY A 139 23.95 -3.53 -26.63
C GLY A 139 22.86 -2.72 -27.34
N HIS A 140 22.65 -2.89 -28.66
CA HIS A 140 21.56 -2.20 -29.37
C HIS A 140 20.18 -2.78 -29.05
N GLU A 141 20.04 -4.11 -29.04
CA GLU A 141 18.76 -4.78 -28.74
C GLU A 141 18.31 -4.57 -27.28
N GLU A 142 19.26 -4.58 -26.33
CA GLU A 142 18.97 -4.30 -24.92
C GLU A 142 18.46 -2.87 -24.70
N LYS A 143 19.02 -1.88 -25.40
CA LYS A 143 18.53 -0.50 -25.32
C LYS A 143 17.10 -0.38 -25.85
N LYS A 144 16.80 -1.04 -26.97
CA LYS A 144 15.46 -1.06 -27.56
C LYS A 144 14.46 -1.72 -26.61
N GLY A 145 14.83 -2.85 -26.00
CA GLY A 145 14.03 -3.53 -24.98
C GLY A 145 13.77 -2.63 -23.76
N ARG A 146 14.81 -1.96 -23.24
CA ARG A 146 14.67 -1.00 -22.13
C ARG A 146 13.77 0.17 -22.47
N SER A 147 13.88 0.76 -23.66
CA SER A 147 12.99 1.87 -24.07
C SER A 147 11.53 1.44 -24.16
N ILE A 148 11.27 0.22 -24.64
CA ILE A 148 9.90 -0.32 -24.71
C ILE A 148 9.35 -0.58 -23.30
N ALA A 149 10.16 -1.17 -22.41
CA ALA A 149 9.77 -1.41 -21.04
C ALA A 149 9.43 -0.11 -20.29
N VAL A 150 10.26 0.93 -20.44
CA VAL A 150 9.99 2.25 -19.86
C VAL A 150 8.69 2.84 -20.41
N ALA A 151 8.47 2.75 -21.73
CA ALA A 151 7.24 3.23 -22.34
C ALA A 151 5.98 2.49 -21.84
N LEU A 152 6.07 1.17 -21.61
CA LEU A 152 4.98 0.38 -21.05
C LEU A 152 4.65 0.77 -19.61
N VAL A 153 5.67 0.95 -18.76
CA VAL A 153 5.49 1.38 -17.36
C VAL A 153 4.85 2.77 -17.31
N LEU A 154 5.30 3.70 -18.15
CA LEU A 154 4.70 5.03 -18.27
C LEU A 154 3.25 4.94 -18.75
N GLY A 155 2.95 4.10 -19.75
CA GLY A 155 1.60 3.87 -20.23
C GLY A 155 0.66 3.35 -19.14
N ILE A 156 1.09 2.34 -18.38
CA ILE A 156 0.31 1.79 -17.24
C ILE A 156 0.10 2.85 -16.17
N SER A 157 1.13 3.65 -15.86
CA SER A 157 1.04 4.73 -14.87
C SER A 157 0.04 5.81 -15.29
N ILE A 158 0.03 6.18 -16.58
CA ILE A 158 -0.93 7.13 -17.15
C ILE A 158 -2.35 6.57 -17.09
N ILE A 159 -2.56 5.31 -17.45
CA ILE A 159 -3.88 4.65 -17.37
C ILE A 159 -4.35 4.60 -15.91
N SER A 160 -3.46 4.26 -14.97
CA SER A 160 -3.78 4.27 -13.54
C SER A 160 -4.18 5.67 -13.06
N PHE A 161 -3.45 6.70 -13.48
CA PHE A 161 -3.76 8.09 -13.12
C PHE A 161 -5.07 8.61 -13.72
N ILE A 162 -5.38 8.26 -14.98
CA ILE A 162 -6.57 8.74 -15.70
C ILE A 162 -7.84 7.98 -15.31
N PHE A 163 -7.75 6.67 -15.02
CA PHE A 163 -8.93 5.84 -14.79
C PHE A 163 -9.03 5.36 -13.34
N ILE A 164 -7.95 4.85 -12.76
CA ILE A 164 -7.99 4.19 -11.44
C ILE A 164 -8.06 5.24 -10.32
N VAL A 165 -7.21 6.27 -10.34
CA VAL A 165 -7.23 7.34 -9.33
C VAL A 165 -8.60 8.02 -9.25
N PRO A 166 -9.21 8.53 -10.33
CA PRO A 166 -10.53 9.16 -10.26
C PRO A 166 -11.64 8.16 -9.90
N TYR A 167 -11.54 6.89 -10.29
CA TYR A 167 -12.48 5.85 -9.85
C TYR A 167 -12.39 5.62 -8.34
N ILE A 168 -11.18 5.52 -7.78
CA ILE A 168 -10.96 5.37 -6.33
C ILE A 168 -11.39 6.61 -5.56
N THR A 169 -11.08 7.82 -6.03
CA THR A 169 -11.52 9.05 -5.33
C THR A 169 -13.03 9.20 -5.38
N LYS A 170 -13.68 8.84 -6.49
CA LYS A 170 -15.14 8.90 -6.65
C LYS A 170 -15.86 7.83 -5.82
N THR A 171 -15.28 6.63 -5.69
CA THR A 171 -15.83 5.56 -4.84
C THR A 171 -15.52 5.76 -3.36
N ARG A 172 -14.42 6.40 -2.98
CA ARG A 172 -14.16 6.83 -1.59
C ARG A 172 -15.12 7.93 -1.13
N GLN A 173 -15.60 8.78 -2.04
CA GLN A 173 -16.62 9.79 -1.72
C GLN A 173 -18.00 9.18 -1.43
N PHE A 174 -18.25 7.93 -1.85
CA PHE A 174 -19.52 7.23 -1.68
C PHE A 174 -19.49 6.18 -0.54
N SER A 175 -18.37 6.04 0.16
CA SER A 175 -18.18 5.05 1.25
C SER A 175 -17.88 5.71 2.60
N GLY A 176 -18.32 6.96 2.79
CA GLY A 176 -18.32 7.63 4.08
C GLY A 176 -19.74 7.77 4.61
N ASN A 177 -20.09 6.95 5.61
CA ASN A 177 -21.10 7.24 6.61
C ASN A 177 -22.53 7.52 6.12
N GLU A 178 -23.21 6.53 5.55
CA GLU A 178 -24.65 6.44 5.80
C GLU A 178 -24.86 5.38 6.89
N ARG A 179 -25.08 5.87 8.12
CA ARG A 179 -25.81 5.09 9.13
C ARG A 179 -27.18 4.71 8.58
N ALA A 180 -27.80 3.67 9.16
CA ALA A 180 -29.12 3.18 8.75
C ALA A 180 -30.06 4.33 8.39
N ASN A 181 -30.77 4.20 7.26
CA ASN A 181 -31.56 5.27 6.67
C ASN A 181 -32.53 5.90 7.69
N LEU A 182 -32.22 7.13 8.13
CA LEU A 182 -32.96 7.84 9.18
C LEU A 182 -34.39 8.26 8.79
N GLU A 183 -34.83 7.99 7.57
CA GLU A 183 -36.21 8.26 7.13
C GLU A 183 -37.24 7.62 8.07
N GLU A 184 -36.94 6.45 8.65
CA GLU A 184 -37.81 5.75 9.61
C GLU A 184 -37.95 6.50 10.96
N PHE A 185 -36.94 7.28 11.34
CA PHE A 185 -36.90 8.01 12.62
C PHE A 185 -37.37 9.46 12.50
N LYS A 186 -37.79 9.92 11.32
CA LYS A 186 -38.34 11.29 11.21
C LYS A 186 -39.66 11.39 11.97
N LEU A 187 -39.81 12.48 12.72
CA LEU A 187 -41.09 12.82 13.35
C LEU A 187 -42.04 13.38 12.30
N ASP A 188 -43.24 12.82 12.23
CA ASP A 188 -44.32 13.33 11.38
C ASP A 188 -44.94 14.62 11.95
N SER A 189 -45.84 15.23 11.19
CA SER A 189 -46.50 16.49 11.58
C SER A 189 -47.32 16.38 12.86
N ASN A 190 -47.95 15.23 13.12
CA ASN A 190 -48.73 15.00 14.33
C ASN A 190 -47.82 14.79 15.55
N GLU A 191 -46.77 13.98 15.42
CA GLU A 191 -45.78 13.77 16.48
C GLU A 191 -45.11 15.08 16.88
N ARG A 192 -44.81 15.96 15.91
CA ARG A 192 -44.27 17.29 16.20
C ARG A 192 -45.26 18.19 16.93
N LYS A 193 -46.55 18.12 16.56
CA LYS A 193 -47.61 18.93 17.16
C LYS A 193 -47.92 18.50 18.60
N TYR A 194 -47.89 17.20 18.86
CA TYR A 194 -48.20 16.60 20.16
C TYR A 194 -46.93 16.00 20.81
N ALA A 195 -45.85 16.78 20.81
CA ALA A 195 -44.56 16.34 21.34
C ALA A 195 -44.51 16.30 22.88
N VAL A 196 -45.42 17.04 23.54
CA VAL A 196 -45.51 17.12 25.01
C VAL A 196 -46.63 16.21 25.51
N ASP A 197 -46.35 15.46 26.56
CA ASP A 197 -47.32 14.68 27.32
C ASP A 197 -47.19 15.03 28.81
N MET A 198 -48.28 15.49 29.41
CA MET A 198 -48.31 15.93 30.81
C MET A 198 -48.68 14.79 31.77
N GLU A 199 -48.99 13.60 31.25
CA GLU A 199 -49.31 12.43 32.05
C GLU A 199 -48.04 11.64 32.42
N GLY A 200 -48.04 11.07 33.64
CA GLY A 200 -46.94 10.25 34.14
C GLY A 200 -45.89 11.00 34.95
N SER A 201 -44.79 10.31 35.25
CA SER A 201 -43.68 10.83 36.04
C SER A 201 -42.50 11.18 35.14
N TYR A 202 -41.98 12.39 35.27
CA TYR A 202 -40.83 12.89 34.55
C TYR A 202 -39.95 13.71 35.50
N ILE A 203 -38.65 13.75 35.19
CA ILE A 203 -37.64 14.55 35.89
C ILE A 203 -37.56 15.93 35.25
N TYR A 204 -37.59 16.00 33.92
CA TYR A 204 -37.49 17.26 33.17
C TYR A 204 -38.84 17.70 32.64
N VAL A 205 -39.22 18.94 32.94
CA VAL A 205 -40.33 19.63 32.29
C VAL A 205 -39.76 20.45 31.14
N LEU A 206 -39.98 19.98 29.91
CA LEU A 206 -39.50 20.61 28.69
C LEU A 206 -40.67 21.22 27.91
N THR A 207 -40.38 22.32 27.20
CA THR A 207 -41.31 22.86 26.21
C THR A 207 -41.31 21.99 24.95
N GLN A 208 -42.35 22.12 24.12
CA GLN A 208 -42.41 21.48 22.81
C GLN A 208 -41.17 21.77 21.96
N SER A 209 -40.67 23.01 21.95
CA SER A 209 -39.48 23.37 21.19
C SER A 209 -38.21 22.72 21.73
N GLN A 210 -38.07 22.58 23.06
CA GLN A 210 -36.93 21.90 23.67
C GLN A 210 -36.92 20.39 23.37
N ILE A 211 -38.10 19.75 23.38
CA ILE A 211 -38.22 18.31 23.03
C ILE A 211 -37.83 18.09 21.57
N LEU A 212 -38.38 18.89 20.65
CA LEU A 212 -38.06 18.77 19.23
C LEU A 212 -36.59 19.07 18.94
N LYS A 213 -36.00 20.03 19.67
CA LYS A 213 -34.58 20.33 19.58
C LYS A 213 -33.73 19.16 20.08
N ALA A 214 -33.99 18.63 21.28
CA ALA A 214 -33.24 17.49 21.82
C ALA A 214 -33.33 16.27 20.89
N TYR A 215 -34.49 15.99 20.30
CA TYR A 215 -34.64 14.90 19.33
C TYR A 215 -33.83 15.16 18.05
N SER A 216 -33.87 16.39 17.53
CA SER A 216 -33.07 16.79 16.37
C SER A 216 -31.56 16.73 16.65
N ASP A 217 -31.14 17.15 17.85
CA ASP A 217 -29.76 17.13 18.28
C ASP A 217 -29.28 15.68 18.43
N ALA A 218 -30.10 14.78 18.99
CA ALA A 218 -29.81 13.34 19.04
C ALA A 218 -29.58 12.75 17.63
N GLN A 219 -30.44 13.06 16.66
CA GLN A 219 -30.28 12.62 15.27
C GLN A 219 -29.02 13.22 14.62
N THR A 220 -28.71 14.47 14.92
CA THR A 220 -27.53 15.16 14.39
C THR A 220 -26.24 14.55 14.93
N TYR A 221 -26.17 14.30 16.25
CA TYR A 221 -25.04 13.62 16.87
C TYR A 221 -24.89 12.19 16.37
N PHE A 222 -26.00 11.46 16.21
CA PHE A 222 -25.99 10.13 15.60
C PHE A 222 -25.39 10.16 14.18
N ASN A 223 -25.83 11.06 13.30
CA ASN A 223 -25.23 11.17 11.95
C ASN A 223 -23.74 11.54 11.98
N ALA A 224 -23.30 12.24 13.02
CA ALA A 224 -21.90 12.62 13.22
C ALA A 224 -21.04 11.53 13.89
N HIS A 225 -21.57 10.32 14.14
CA HIS A 225 -20.92 9.25 14.92
C HIS A 225 -20.56 9.66 16.36
N ARG A 226 -21.33 10.59 16.93
CA ARG A 226 -21.17 11.09 18.30
C ARG A 226 -22.19 10.46 19.23
N ASP A 227 -22.14 9.14 19.38
CA ASP A 227 -23.16 8.35 20.09
C ASP A 227 -23.32 8.73 21.54
N ASN A 228 -22.24 9.08 22.23
CA ASN A 228 -22.33 9.52 23.62
C ASN A 228 -23.10 10.83 23.77
N ALA A 229 -22.96 11.77 22.83
CA ALA A 229 -23.74 13.00 22.82
C ALA A 229 -25.20 12.72 22.45
N ALA A 230 -25.44 11.83 21.48
CA ALA A 230 -26.79 11.40 21.12
C ALA A 230 -27.50 10.70 22.30
N GLN A 231 -26.81 9.83 23.03
CA GLN A 231 -27.32 9.13 24.21
C GLN A 231 -27.77 10.10 25.30
N VAL A 232 -27.04 11.18 25.56
CA VAL A 232 -27.43 12.21 26.53
C VAL A 232 -28.73 12.90 26.15
N GLU A 233 -28.90 13.29 24.89
CA GLU A 233 -30.15 13.89 24.42
C GLU A 233 -31.32 12.90 24.49
N ILE A 234 -31.08 11.62 24.17
CA ILE A 234 -32.09 10.58 24.33
C ILE A 234 -32.46 10.38 25.80
N ASN A 235 -31.49 10.30 26.72
CA ASN A 235 -31.77 10.16 28.15
C ASN A 235 -32.57 11.34 28.69
N ARG A 236 -32.27 12.56 28.24
CA ARG A 236 -33.03 13.77 28.55
C ARG A 236 -34.48 13.62 28.10
N LEU A 237 -34.71 13.16 26.87
CA LEU A 237 -36.04 12.89 26.33
C LEU A 237 -36.78 11.81 27.12
N LEU A 238 -36.15 10.66 27.37
CA LEU A 238 -36.74 9.55 28.12
C LEU A 238 -37.15 9.97 29.55
N SER A 239 -36.37 10.86 30.17
CA SER A 239 -36.61 11.38 31.51
C SER A 239 -37.48 12.65 31.56
N SER A 240 -38.00 13.11 30.42
CA SER A 240 -38.81 14.33 30.30
C SER A 240 -40.32 14.06 30.14
N ASN A 241 -41.11 15.13 30.08
CA ASN A 241 -42.50 15.14 29.63
C ASN A 241 -42.67 14.99 28.09
N ALA A 242 -41.70 14.39 27.39
CA ALA A 242 -41.85 14.05 25.97
C ALA A 242 -42.90 12.95 25.76
N SER A 243 -43.64 13.04 24.66
CA SER A 243 -44.69 12.08 24.32
C SER A 243 -44.15 10.66 24.13
N PHE A 244 -45.02 9.68 24.37
CA PHE A 244 -44.67 8.26 24.23
C PHE A 244 -44.03 7.94 22.87
N SER A 245 -44.56 8.49 21.77
CA SER A 245 -44.04 8.23 20.41
C SER A 245 -42.58 8.68 20.27
N ILE A 246 -42.27 9.89 20.73
CA ILE A 246 -40.90 10.43 20.67
C ILE A 246 -39.96 9.59 21.54
N LYS A 247 -40.40 9.19 22.74
CA LYS A 247 -39.61 8.30 23.60
C LYS A 247 -39.37 6.93 22.96
N GLN A 248 -40.36 6.34 22.29
CA GLN A 248 -40.19 5.07 21.58
C GLN A 248 -39.18 5.19 20.44
N LYS A 249 -39.32 6.20 19.57
CA LYS A 249 -38.35 6.43 18.49
C LYS A 249 -36.95 6.72 19.01
N SER A 250 -36.84 7.42 20.14
CA SER A 250 -35.54 7.64 20.81
C SER A 250 -34.92 6.33 21.28
N ARG A 251 -35.69 5.40 21.86
CA ARG A 251 -35.18 4.06 22.22
C ARG A 251 -34.74 3.26 20.99
N LEU A 252 -35.54 3.27 19.94
CA LEU A 252 -35.19 2.57 18.70
C LEU A 252 -33.89 3.13 18.08
N LEU A 253 -33.63 4.44 18.20
CA LEU A 253 -32.38 5.03 17.74
C LEU A 253 -31.15 4.53 18.54
N MET A 254 -31.31 4.25 19.85
CA MET A 254 -30.23 3.70 20.68
C MET A 254 -29.76 2.32 20.20
N ASP A 255 -30.65 1.51 19.62
CA ASP A 255 -30.33 0.16 19.13
C ASP A 255 -29.29 0.18 17.99
N TYR A 256 -29.07 1.35 17.37
CA TYR A 256 -28.09 1.57 16.30
C TYR A 256 -26.78 2.20 16.78
N PHE A 257 -26.62 2.49 18.07
CA PHE A 257 -25.37 3.03 18.60
C PHE A 257 -24.26 1.98 18.54
N GLU A 258 -23.05 2.44 18.23
CA GLU A 258 -21.88 1.59 18.13
C GLU A 258 -21.18 1.50 19.49
N GLU A 259 -20.64 0.33 19.81
CA GLU A 259 -19.78 0.17 20.99
C GLU A 259 -18.40 0.78 20.71
N PRO A 260 -17.93 1.78 21.50
CA PRO A 260 -16.63 2.41 21.29
C PRO A 260 -15.48 1.59 21.90
N GLY A 261 -14.28 1.82 21.38
CA GLY A 261 -12.99 1.41 21.91
C GLY A 261 -12.19 2.58 22.51
N PHE A 262 -11.02 2.29 23.08
CA PHE A 262 -10.14 3.33 23.67
C PHE A 262 -9.62 4.34 22.63
N ASP A 263 -9.57 3.96 21.36
CA ASP A 263 -9.00 4.73 20.25
C ASP A 263 -10.01 5.64 19.55
N ASN A 264 -11.31 5.34 19.67
CA ASN A 264 -12.36 6.03 18.92
C ASN A 264 -13.45 6.69 19.79
N ILE A 265 -13.45 6.48 21.12
CA ILE A 265 -14.44 7.08 22.00
C ILE A 265 -14.39 8.62 21.95
N GLN A 266 -15.57 9.24 21.89
CA GLN A 266 -15.76 10.69 21.89
C GLN A 266 -16.75 11.11 22.98
N ASP A 267 -16.80 12.41 23.28
CA ASP A 267 -17.77 12.98 24.23
C ASP A 267 -17.72 12.31 25.62
N ILE A 268 -16.52 12.15 26.17
CA ILE A 268 -16.31 11.50 27.47
C ILE A 268 -16.74 12.43 28.61
N TYR A 269 -17.67 11.98 29.44
CA TYR A 269 -18.14 12.73 30.62
C TYR A 269 -17.34 12.36 31.88
N SER A 270 -17.02 13.37 32.67
CA SER A 270 -16.30 13.19 33.94
C SER A 270 -17.18 12.54 35.01
N TYR A 271 -16.56 11.86 35.98
CA TYR A 271 -17.30 11.29 37.11
C TYR A 271 -18.08 12.35 37.89
N ALA A 272 -17.52 13.54 38.08
CA ALA A 272 -18.20 14.65 38.74
C ALA A 272 -19.51 15.05 38.04
N GLN A 273 -19.54 15.11 36.70
CA GLN A 273 -20.76 15.39 35.92
C GLN A 273 -21.78 14.26 36.09
N VAL A 274 -21.34 13.01 35.93
CA VAL A 274 -22.22 11.83 36.03
C VAL A 274 -22.81 11.69 37.43
N LYS A 275 -22.04 12.02 38.47
CA LYS A 275 -22.52 11.98 39.86
C LYS A 275 -23.62 13.01 40.13
N GLN A 276 -23.59 14.18 39.48
CA GLN A 276 -24.61 15.22 39.66
C GLN A 276 -25.93 14.85 39.00
N GLU A 277 -25.90 14.28 37.79
CA GLU A 277 -27.10 13.88 37.04
C GLU A 277 -27.01 12.45 36.47
N PRO A 278 -27.03 11.39 37.31
CA PRO A 278 -26.76 10.02 36.87
C PRO A 278 -27.65 9.53 35.73
N LEU A 279 -28.95 9.88 35.77
CA LEU A 279 -29.92 9.45 34.78
C LEU A 279 -29.74 10.14 33.42
N LEU A 280 -29.10 11.31 33.37
CA LEU A 280 -28.79 11.98 32.11
C LEU A 280 -27.68 11.26 31.34
N TYR A 281 -26.77 10.60 32.06
CA TYR A 281 -25.59 9.92 31.50
C TYR A 281 -25.71 8.40 31.51
N LEU A 282 -26.89 7.85 31.79
CA LEU A 282 -27.14 6.41 31.74
C LEU A 282 -26.76 5.86 30.35
N ASP A 283 -26.18 4.66 30.30
CA ASP A 283 -25.75 3.99 29.08
C ASP A 283 -24.67 4.72 28.25
N CYS A 284 -24.19 5.89 28.69
CA CYS A 284 -23.04 6.56 28.09
C CYS A 284 -21.75 5.79 28.40
N TRP A 285 -20.81 5.82 27.47
CA TRP A 285 -19.49 5.26 27.61
C TRP A 285 -18.53 6.26 28.22
N VAL A 286 -17.66 5.81 29.12
CA VAL A 286 -16.64 6.65 29.76
C VAL A 286 -15.31 5.95 29.81
N VAL A 287 -14.24 6.75 29.91
CA VAL A 287 -12.92 6.30 30.32
C VAL A 287 -12.55 7.00 31.61
N TRP A 288 -12.62 6.28 32.73
CA TRP A 288 -12.24 6.81 34.03
C TRP A 288 -10.92 6.19 34.51
N LYS A 289 -10.09 7.05 35.08
CA LYS A 289 -8.78 6.69 35.63
C LYS A 289 -8.85 6.66 37.16
N GLY A 290 -8.20 5.67 37.76
CA GLY A 290 -8.17 5.54 39.21
C GLY A 290 -7.41 4.32 39.70
N MET A 291 -7.29 4.20 41.03
CA MET A 291 -6.67 3.03 41.66
C MET A 291 -7.71 1.91 41.81
N PRO A 292 -7.38 0.66 41.45
CA PRO A 292 -8.28 -0.47 41.67
C PRO A 292 -8.20 -0.94 43.13
N ALA A 293 -9.34 -1.23 43.74
CA ALA A 293 -9.47 -1.76 45.10
C ALA A 293 -10.47 -2.91 45.14
N ASN A 294 -10.41 -3.77 46.17
CA ASN A 294 -11.33 -4.90 46.36
C ASN A 294 -11.47 -5.79 45.10
N ILE A 295 -10.36 -6.11 44.46
CA ILE A 295 -10.35 -6.88 43.20
C ILE A 295 -10.79 -8.32 43.48
N GLN A 296 -11.79 -8.77 42.73
CA GLN A 296 -12.34 -10.11 42.75
C GLN A 296 -12.25 -10.68 41.33
N THR A 297 -11.43 -11.71 41.16
CA THR A 297 -11.25 -12.39 39.87
C THR A 297 -11.92 -13.76 39.92
N GLY A 298 -12.98 -13.95 39.14
CA GLY A 298 -13.66 -15.23 38.97
C GLY A 298 -13.14 -16.01 37.75
N THR A 299 -13.84 -17.07 37.40
CA THR A 299 -13.48 -17.93 36.23
C THR A 299 -13.73 -17.23 34.89
N TYR A 300 -14.73 -16.35 34.82
CA TYR A 300 -15.17 -15.69 33.58
C TYR A 300 -15.35 -14.17 33.72
N SER A 301 -15.16 -13.62 34.92
CA SER A 301 -15.47 -12.22 35.21
C SER A 301 -14.48 -11.62 36.20
N THR A 302 -14.41 -10.30 36.19
CA THR A 302 -13.62 -9.51 37.14
C THR A 302 -14.49 -8.41 37.69
N ALA A 303 -14.47 -8.22 39.01
CA ALA A 303 -15.13 -7.11 39.67
C ALA A 303 -14.16 -6.40 40.60
N PHE A 304 -14.26 -5.07 40.69
CA PHE A 304 -13.42 -4.28 41.59
C PHE A 304 -14.05 -2.90 41.80
N ASN A 305 -13.56 -2.18 42.80
CA ASN A 305 -13.90 -0.77 43.01
C ASN A 305 -12.82 0.11 42.37
N LEU A 306 -13.24 1.02 41.50
CA LEU A 306 -12.37 2.05 40.93
C LEU A 306 -12.41 3.30 41.83
N LEU A 307 -11.27 3.67 42.40
CA LEU A 307 -11.07 4.91 43.14
C LEU A 307 -10.77 6.04 42.15
N VAL A 308 -11.82 6.65 41.59
CA VAL A 308 -11.72 7.64 40.50
C VAL A 308 -10.98 8.89 40.96
N GLY A 309 -10.03 9.35 40.13
CA GLY A 309 -9.16 10.50 40.40
C GLY A 309 -8.00 10.21 41.38
N TYR A 310 -7.98 9.03 42.02
CA TYR A 310 -6.99 8.67 43.03
C TYR A 310 -5.71 8.07 42.44
N ASP A 311 -5.38 8.34 41.18
CA ASP A 311 -4.21 7.79 40.50
C ASP A 311 -2.87 8.32 41.02
N THR A 312 -2.85 9.56 41.52
CA THR A 312 -1.68 10.16 42.23
C THR A 312 -1.73 9.95 43.75
N LYS A 313 -2.76 9.26 44.26
CA LYS A 313 -3.04 9.07 45.69
C LYS A 313 -3.28 10.37 46.47
N GLN A 314 -3.65 11.46 45.79
CA GLN A 314 -3.90 12.76 46.43
C GLN A 314 -5.37 13.12 46.53
N ILE A 315 -6.15 12.91 45.45
CA ILE A 315 -7.54 13.36 45.35
C ILE A 315 -8.43 12.14 45.07
N LEU A 316 -9.46 11.93 45.88
CA LEU A 316 -10.47 10.90 45.63
C LEU A 316 -11.77 11.59 45.23
N GLU A 317 -12.18 11.44 43.97
CA GLU A 317 -13.46 11.98 43.51
C GLU A 317 -14.64 11.10 43.95
N GLY A 318 -14.44 9.77 43.89
CA GLY A 318 -15.42 8.79 44.34
C GLY A 318 -15.00 7.35 44.10
N VAL A 319 -15.84 6.43 44.57
CA VAL A 319 -15.65 4.98 44.45
C VAL A 319 -16.72 4.43 43.53
N VAL A 320 -16.30 3.79 42.45
CA VAL A 320 -17.20 3.28 41.40
C VAL A 320 -17.03 1.77 41.28
N PRO A 321 -18.07 0.96 41.59
CA PRO A 321 -18.03 -0.47 41.31
C PRO A 321 -17.95 -0.74 39.80
N VAL A 322 -17.00 -1.58 39.41
CA VAL A 322 -16.77 -2.00 38.02
C VAL A 322 -17.02 -3.50 37.92
N PHE A 323 -17.82 -3.89 36.93
CA PHE A 323 -18.14 -5.28 36.62
C PHE A 323 -17.75 -5.59 35.17
N CYS A 324 -16.84 -6.53 34.98
CA CYS A 324 -16.39 -6.98 33.67
C CYS A 324 -16.83 -8.42 33.41
N ASP A 325 -17.40 -8.68 32.23
CA ASP A 325 -17.77 -10.02 31.77
C ASP A 325 -16.56 -10.79 31.17
N PHE A 326 -15.35 -10.44 31.62
CA PHE A 326 -14.09 -11.06 31.24
C PHE A 326 -13.10 -11.08 32.40
N VAL A 327 -12.12 -11.99 32.32
CA VAL A 327 -11.04 -12.10 33.30
C VAL A 327 -9.91 -11.13 32.96
N SER A 328 -9.50 -10.30 33.92
CA SER A 328 -8.38 -9.38 33.79
C SER A 328 -7.46 -9.50 35.01
N LYS A 329 -6.14 -9.55 34.75
CA LYS A 329 -5.12 -9.46 35.80
C LYS A 329 -4.82 -7.98 36.02
N ILE A 330 -5.15 -7.48 37.20
CA ILE A 330 -4.99 -6.08 37.58
C ILE A 330 -3.93 -5.98 38.67
N ASP A 331 -2.90 -5.17 38.47
CA ASP A 331 -1.94 -4.82 39.52
C ASP A 331 -2.60 -3.82 40.49
N PRO A 332 -2.78 -4.16 41.80
CA PRO A 332 -3.43 -3.27 42.76
C PRO A 332 -2.62 -2.00 43.07
N ASP A 333 -1.32 -1.99 42.80
CA ASP A 333 -0.42 -0.89 43.16
C ASP A 333 -0.30 0.17 42.07
N ARG A 334 -1.00 0.00 40.94
CA ARG A 334 -0.92 0.90 39.77
C ARG A 334 -2.29 1.38 39.30
N PRO A 335 -2.38 2.63 38.80
CA PRO A 335 -3.64 3.15 38.26
C PRO A 335 -4.06 2.42 36.99
N VAL A 336 -5.36 2.34 36.78
CA VAL A 336 -5.98 1.77 35.59
C VAL A 336 -6.87 2.80 34.89
N ASN A 337 -6.94 2.74 33.57
CA ASN A 337 -7.98 3.37 32.78
C ASN A 337 -9.05 2.32 32.47
N VAL A 338 -10.29 2.60 32.85
CA VAL A 338 -11.43 1.70 32.63
C VAL A 338 -12.32 2.31 31.57
N LEU A 339 -12.40 1.65 30.42
CA LEU A 339 -13.45 1.87 29.43
C LEU A 339 -14.68 1.07 29.86
N GLY A 340 -15.78 1.76 30.14
CA GLY A 340 -17.01 1.11 30.56
C GLY A 340 -18.25 1.92 30.26
N GLN A 341 -19.37 1.22 30.22
CA GLN A 341 -20.70 1.81 30.07
C GLN A 341 -21.28 2.13 31.45
N ILE A 342 -21.86 3.32 31.61
CA ILE A 342 -22.50 3.74 32.85
C ILE A 342 -23.79 2.97 33.05
N ILE A 343 -23.90 2.31 34.20
CA ILE A 343 -25.12 1.66 34.66
C ILE A 343 -25.46 2.13 36.07
N ILE A 344 -26.73 2.07 36.45
CA ILE A 344 -27.18 2.39 37.81
C ILE A 344 -27.70 1.12 38.46
N LYS A 345 -27.12 0.74 39.59
CA LYS A 345 -27.58 -0.39 40.43
C LYS A 345 -27.89 0.14 41.81
N ASP A 346 -29.11 -0.08 42.30
CA ASP A 346 -29.57 0.35 43.62
C ASP A 346 -29.26 1.83 43.93
N GLY A 347 -29.46 2.70 42.91
CA GLY A 347 -29.19 4.14 43.02
C GLY A 347 -27.70 4.54 42.97
N THR A 348 -26.79 3.58 42.78
CA THR A 348 -25.34 3.82 42.72
C THR A 348 -24.83 3.72 41.27
N VAL A 349 -24.04 4.72 40.87
CA VAL A 349 -23.33 4.71 39.58
C VAL A 349 -22.27 3.62 39.59
N CYS A 350 -22.38 2.69 38.64
CA CYS A 350 -21.44 1.61 38.40
C CYS A 350 -20.96 1.65 36.94
N LEU A 351 -19.90 0.92 36.64
CA LEU A 351 -19.48 0.67 35.26
C LEU A 351 -19.65 -0.79 34.89
N LYS A 352 -20.26 -1.04 33.73
CA LYS A 352 -20.08 -2.28 32.99
C LYS A 352 -18.78 -2.15 32.19
N GLY A 353 -17.70 -2.74 32.70
CA GLY A 353 -16.37 -2.64 32.12
C GLY A 353 -16.25 -3.45 30.83
N LYS A 354 -15.75 -2.79 29.78
CA LYS A 354 -15.47 -3.39 28.47
C LYS A 354 -13.97 -3.56 28.21
N GLY A 355 -13.16 -2.63 28.73
CA GLY A 355 -11.72 -2.65 28.57
C GLY A 355 -11.02 -2.05 29.79
N ILE A 356 -9.89 -2.63 30.15
CA ILE A 356 -9.01 -2.12 31.21
C ILE A 356 -7.62 -1.95 30.60
N HIS A 357 -7.06 -0.76 30.75
CA HIS A 357 -5.70 -0.45 30.32
C HIS A 357 -4.85 -0.05 31.52
N GLN A 358 -3.72 -0.72 31.70
CA GLN A 358 -2.75 -0.46 32.77
C GLN A 358 -1.34 -0.35 32.14
N THR A 359 -0.68 0.80 32.33
CA THR A 359 0.67 1.03 31.78
C THR A 359 1.70 0.15 32.47
N GLN A 360 2.60 -0.45 31.69
CA GLN A 360 3.70 -1.27 32.22
C GLN A 360 4.84 -0.42 32.84
N LYS A 361 4.93 0.87 32.50
CA LYS A 361 5.90 1.80 33.09
C LYS A 361 5.42 2.28 34.48
N PRO A 362 6.30 2.37 35.50
CA PRO A 362 5.94 2.91 36.81
C PRO A 362 5.46 4.36 36.67
N ALA A 363 4.55 4.78 37.56
CA ALA A 363 4.08 6.16 37.60
C ALA A 363 5.27 7.09 37.85
N GLU A 364 5.66 7.87 36.84
CA GLU A 364 6.52 9.03 37.05
C GLU A 364 5.67 10.04 37.83
N ASN A 365 6.15 10.42 39.02
CA ASN A 365 5.62 11.55 39.75
C ASN A 365 5.99 12.81 38.95
N ASP A 366 5.06 13.36 38.19
CA ASP A 366 5.12 14.74 37.71
C ASP A 366 4.82 15.73 38.84
#